data_AF-A0A0S7BVR2-F1
#
_entry.id   AF-A0A0S7BVR2-F1
#
_cell.length_a   1.000
_cell.length_b   1.000
_cell.length_c   1.000
_cell.angle_alpha   90.00
_cell.angle_beta   90.00
_cell.angle_gamma   90.00
#
_symmetry.space_group_name_H-M   'P 1'
#
loop_
_entity.id
_entity.type
_entity.pdbx_description
1 polymer ?
#
loop_
_entity_poly.entity_id
_entity_poly.type
_entity_poly.pdbx_seq_one_letter_code
_entity_poly.pdbx_strand_id
1 'polypeptide(L)'
;MRDSLLIYTPVLSPRLNYIMGLMFRELLGLTFRITTDLEQYHAFEGAKLFYHTIAPAGKNEVHIAPAGLLTEKSINSHQLRFIDYEGSKAFFPVYAKSADMPFDPFSAAFYLVSRYEEYLPYLKDEHGRFSPDAGIAVQHGFLQVAPVNRWSLKLGEILRLKFPDLTFNYPGYRFLPTIDIDAAWAYKHKGLIRTLGGYLKDISSGNISEAKKRTRVLLGMEKDPFDTFDFLYEIHQKYSIRPLYFVLFAAYSQNDKNTPTGNLSFRRLLKSLADHAAVGIHPSYASNGSLSLLKSEIDGLSAVLRREITASRQHFLKISFPETYLNLINLDITDDYSLGFAGKPGFRAGICSPFKWYNLEAETETSLTLHPFALMEGTLRDYMNVGPEQAMEFIRPLVDEVKSVNGCFISLWHNESMSEEKRWIGWTRVYSELLEYAAP
;
A
#
# COMPACT_ATOMS: atom_id res chain seq x y z
N MET A 1 16.83 25.89 -17.90
CA MET A 1 15.45 25.87 -18.47
C MET A 1 15.26 24.80 -19.54
N ARG A 2 16.31 24.38 -20.26
CA ARG A 2 16.23 23.31 -21.27
C ARG A 2 15.94 21.91 -20.69
N ASP A 3 16.19 21.70 -19.39
CA ASP A 3 16.02 20.40 -18.71
C ASP A 3 14.62 20.16 -18.13
N SER A 4 13.67 21.07 -18.40
CA SER A 4 12.30 21.00 -17.88
C SER A 4 11.32 20.68 -19.01
N LEU A 5 10.41 19.73 -18.78
CA LEU A 5 9.29 19.44 -19.68
C LEU A 5 8.25 20.57 -19.61
N LEU A 6 7.85 21.12 -20.75
CA LEU A 6 6.69 22.03 -20.83
C LEU A 6 5.47 21.27 -21.34
N ILE A 7 4.40 21.30 -20.56
CA ILE A 7 3.14 20.63 -20.88
C ILE A 7 2.08 21.69 -21.19
N TYR A 8 1.44 21.60 -22.35
CA TYR A 8 0.27 22.42 -22.66
C TYR A 8 -1.03 21.65 -22.42
N THR A 9 -2.01 22.33 -21.84
CA THR A 9 -3.40 21.86 -21.68
C THR A 9 -4.34 23.06 -21.84
N PRO A 10 -5.53 22.90 -22.45
CA PRO A 10 -6.47 24.02 -22.56
C PRO A 10 -7.11 24.38 -21.21
N VAL A 11 -7.14 23.43 -20.26
CA VAL A 11 -7.78 23.59 -18.95
C VAL A 11 -6.87 23.02 -17.88
N LEU A 12 -6.59 23.82 -16.85
CA LEU A 12 -5.96 23.36 -15.62
C LEU A 12 -7.01 22.84 -14.65
N SER A 13 -6.69 21.74 -13.96
CA SER A 13 -7.52 21.20 -12.88
C SER A 13 -6.65 20.61 -11.77
N PRO A 14 -7.18 20.49 -10.54
CA PRO A 14 -6.48 19.82 -9.45
C PRO A 14 -6.10 18.37 -9.78
N ARG A 15 -7.03 17.61 -10.41
CA ARG A 15 -6.80 16.22 -10.85
C ARG A 15 -5.60 16.11 -11.81
N LEU A 16 -5.53 17.02 -12.80
CA LEU A 16 -4.46 17.04 -13.80
C LEU A 16 -3.11 17.37 -13.15
N ASN A 17 -3.05 18.41 -12.32
CA ASN A 17 -1.84 18.81 -11.61
C ASN A 17 -1.29 17.67 -10.75
N TYR A 18 -2.18 17.02 -10.00
CA TYR A 18 -1.84 15.90 -9.13
C TYR A 18 -1.27 14.70 -9.93
N ILE A 19 -1.97 14.23 -10.96
CA ILE A 19 -1.55 13.02 -11.65
C ILE A 19 -0.29 13.23 -12.50
N MET A 20 -0.12 14.41 -13.09
CA MET A 20 1.13 14.78 -13.77
C MET A 20 2.28 14.92 -12.77
N GLY A 21 2.00 15.44 -11.57
CA GLY A 21 2.94 15.44 -10.44
C GLY A 21 3.44 14.04 -10.14
N LEU A 22 2.52 13.11 -9.88
CA LEU A 22 2.86 11.71 -9.61
C LEU A 22 3.66 11.08 -10.77
N MET A 23 3.14 11.14 -12.00
CA MET A 23 3.73 10.42 -13.12
C MET A 23 5.05 11.01 -13.61
N PHE A 24 5.23 12.33 -13.61
CA PHE A 24 6.45 12.97 -14.10
C PHE A 24 7.46 13.25 -13.00
N ARG A 25 7.03 13.83 -11.87
CA ARG A 25 7.97 14.21 -10.80
C ARG A 25 8.38 13.00 -9.98
N GLU A 26 7.41 12.24 -9.46
CA GLU A 26 7.70 11.17 -8.50
C GLU A 26 8.20 9.90 -9.19
N LEU A 27 7.59 9.49 -10.31
CA LEU A 27 7.93 8.23 -10.97
C LEU A 27 9.05 8.34 -12.02
N LEU A 28 9.21 9.49 -12.68
CA LEU A 28 10.26 9.71 -13.70
C LEU A 28 11.40 10.62 -13.23
N GLY A 29 11.25 11.30 -12.08
CA GLY A 29 12.24 12.25 -11.59
C GLY A 29 12.43 13.47 -12.49
N LEU A 30 11.38 13.88 -13.21
CA LEU A 30 11.40 15.02 -14.13
C LEU A 30 10.98 16.30 -13.43
N THR A 31 11.59 17.41 -13.86
CA THR A 31 11.04 18.74 -13.63
C THR A 31 10.10 19.10 -14.78
N PHE A 32 8.94 19.67 -14.46
CA PHE A 32 7.97 20.06 -15.47
C PHE A 32 7.20 21.31 -15.07
N ARG A 33 6.58 21.95 -16.08
CA ARG A 33 5.65 23.06 -15.92
C ARG A 33 4.44 22.84 -16.81
N ILE A 34 3.27 23.26 -16.35
CA ILE A 34 2.05 23.24 -17.15
C ILE A 34 1.71 24.68 -17.56
N THR A 35 1.29 24.86 -18.81
CA THR A 35 0.80 26.13 -19.33
C THR A 35 -0.53 25.96 -20.06
N THR A 36 -1.37 26.99 -19.99
CA THR A 36 -2.57 27.15 -20.83
C THR A 36 -2.36 28.17 -21.94
N ASP A 37 -1.16 28.76 -22.02
CA ASP A 37 -0.79 29.73 -23.04
C ASP A 37 -0.18 29.00 -24.24
N LEU A 38 -0.93 28.98 -25.33
CA LEU A 38 -0.53 28.30 -26.56
C LEU A 38 0.62 29.03 -27.27
N GLU A 39 0.70 30.36 -27.18
CA GLU A 39 1.80 31.13 -27.75
C GLU A 39 3.10 30.83 -27.00
N GLN A 40 3.04 30.81 -25.67
CA GLN A 40 4.17 30.40 -24.83
C GLN A 40 4.63 28.98 -25.16
N TYR A 41 3.70 28.05 -25.32
CA TYR A 41 4.01 26.66 -25.66
C TYR A 41 4.68 26.53 -27.04
N HIS A 42 4.19 27.25 -28.05
CA HIS A 42 4.79 27.26 -29.38
C HIS A 42 6.19 27.89 -29.39
N ALA A 43 6.38 28.99 -28.64
CA ALA A 43 7.67 29.68 -28.52
C ALA A 43 8.71 28.91 -27.70
N PHE A 44 8.31 27.94 -26.88
CA PHE A 44 9.25 27.19 -26.05
C PHE A 44 10.11 26.22 -26.88
N GLU A 45 11.43 26.34 -26.71
CA GLU A 45 12.44 25.46 -27.29
C GLU A 45 12.87 24.41 -26.25
N GLY A 46 12.51 23.15 -26.47
CA GLY A 46 12.87 22.04 -25.58
C GLY A 46 11.84 20.91 -25.58
N ALA A 47 11.90 20.08 -24.54
CA ALA A 47 10.95 18.99 -24.35
C ALA A 47 9.53 19.51 -24.13
N LYS A 48 8.60 19.07 -24.97
CA LYS A 48 7.21 19.51 -24.98
C LYS A 48 6.22 18.36 -25.07
N LEU A 49 5.14 18.45 -24.28
CA LEU A 49 3.99 17.57 -24.35
C LEU A 49 2.72 18.39 -24.57
N PHE A 50 1.96 18.01 -25.60
CA PHE A 50 0.67 18.58 -25.95
C PHE A 50 -0.46 17.68 -25.42
N TYR A 51 -1.16 18.12 -24.37
CA TYR A 51 -2.31 17.42 -23.82
C TYR A 51 -3.60 18.07 -24.32
N HIS A 52 -4.09 17.61 -25.48
CA HIS A 52 -5.24 18.21 -26.16
C HIS A 52 -5.97 17.18 -27.05
N THR A 53 -7.23 17.42 -27.40
CA THR A 53 -7.98 16.57 -28.34
C THR A 53 -7.61 16.78 -29.81
N ILE A 54 -6.81 17.81 -30.11
CA ILE A 54 -6.46 18.23 -31.47
C ILE A 54 -4.97 17.96 -31.62
N ALA A 55 -4.56 17.53 -32.82
CA ALA A 55 -3.15 17.31 -33.12
C ALA A 55 -2.32 18.59 -32.91
N PRO A 56 -1.08 18.47 -32.38
CA PRO A 56 -0.16 19.60 -32.33
C PRO A 56 0.22 20.06 -33.75
N ALA A 57 0.55 21.35 -33.88
CA ALA A 57 1.06 21.90 -35.14
C ALA A 57 2.51 21.46 -35.43
N GLY A 58 3.29 21.19 -34.38
CA GLY A 58 4.68 20.76 -34.47
C GLY A 58 4.86 19.28 -34.77
N LYS A 59 5.91 18.93 -35.53
CA LYS A 59 6.24 17.53 -35.88
C LYS A 59 6.99 16.77 -34.77
N ASN A 60 7.66 17.47 -33.86
CA ASN A 60 8.50 16.87 -32.81
C ASN A 60 7.95 17.18 -31.40
N GLU A 61 6.69 16.80 -31.17
CA GLU A 61 6.00 16.99 -29.89
C GLU A 61 5.40 15.66 -29.44
N VAL A 62 5.35 15.40 -28.13
CA VAL A 62 4.56 14.28 -27.59
C VAL A 62 3.11 14.73 -27.49
N HIS A 63 2.19 13.97 -28.07
CA HIS A 63 0.76 14.28 -28.04
C HIS A 63 -0.01 13.19 -27.31
N ILE A 64 -0.70 13.60 -26.25
CA ILE A 64 -1.60 12.74 -25.49
C ILE A 64 -3.00 13.35 -25.56
N ALA A 65 -3.96 12.57 -26.06
CA ALA A 65 -5.34 13.03 -26.12
C ALA A 65 -6.05 12.80 -24.77
N PRO A 66 -6.76 13.80 -24.22
CA PRO A 66 -7.53 13.66 -22.99
C PRO A 66 -8.80 12.83 -23.23
N ALA A 67 -9.16 11.99 -22.26
CA ALA A 67 -10.42 11.27 -22.23
C ALA A 67 -11.54 12.00 -21.45
N GLY A 68 -11.20 13.11 -20.78
CA GLY A 68 -12.16 14.03 -20.15
C GLY A 68 -12.21 13.99 -18.62
N LEU A 69 -11.89 12.84 -18.00
CA LEU A 69 -12.02 12.62 -16.55
C LEU A 69 -11.33 13.70 -15.69
N LEU A 70 -10.15 14.13 -16.13
CA LEU A 70 -9.34 15.08 -15.37
C LEU A 70 -9.94 16.49 -15.31
N THR A 71 -10.89 16.82 -16.18
CA THR A 71 -11.56 18.14 -16.18
C THR A 71 -12.92 18.13 -15.46
N GLU A 72 -13.37 16.96 -15.01
CA GLU A 72 -14.61 16.83 -14.25
C GLU A 72 -14.48 17.40 -12.84
N LYS A 73 -15.60 17.87 -12.29
CA LYS A 73 -15.70 18.46 -10.95
C LYS A 73 -16.53 17.62 -9.97
N SER A 74 -17.15 16.55 -10.46
CA SER A 74 -17.99 15.65 -9.67
C SER A 74 -17.49 14.21 -9.83
N ILE A 75 -17.97 13.35 -8.93
CA ILE A 75 -17.70 11.92 -8.95
C ILE A 75 -18.84 11.26 -9.72
N ASN A 76 -18.58 10.93 -10.98
CA ASN A 76 -19.57 10.35 -11.89
C ASN A 76 -19.26 8.88 -12.16
N SER A 77 -20.29 8.06 -12.39
CA SER A 77 -20.08 6.70 -12.88
C SER A 77 -19.62 6.72 -14.34
N HIS A 78 -18.58 5.95 -14.66
CA HIS A 78 -18.03 5.83 -16.01
C HIS A 78 -18.22 4.40 -16.54
N GLN A 79 -18.71 4.29 -17.77
CA GLN A 79 -18.64 3.02 -18.52
C GLN A 79 -17.24 2.88 -19.10
N LEU A 80 -16.35 2.23 -18.36
CA LEU A 80 -14.97 2.03 -18.76
C LEU A 80 -14.87 1.03 -19.92
N ARG A 81 -14.10 1.41 -20.95
CA ARG A 81 -13.71 0.51 -22.04
C ARG A 81 -12.23 0.16 -21.87
N PHE A 82 -11.91 -1.12 -22.07
CA PHE A 82 -10.57 -1.66 -21.90
C PHE A 82 -9.96 -2.03 -23.24
N ILE A 83 -8.65 -1.85 -23.36
CA ILE A 83 -7.83 -2.26 -24.49
C ILE A 83 -6.63 -3.08 -23.98
N ASP A 84 -6.08 -3.94 -24.82
CA ASP A 84 -4.80 -4.57 -24.57
C ASP A 84 -3.67 -3.59 -24.85
N TYR A 85 -2.73 -3.46 -23.92
CA TYR A 85 -1.58 -2.57 -24.05
C TYR A 85 -0.36 -3.17 -23.33
N GLU A 86 0.71 -3.42 -24.09
CA GLU A 86 2.01 -3.89 -23.60
C GLU A 86 1.93 -5.07 -22.60
N GLY A 87 1.15 -6.10 -22.96
CA GLY A 87 1.01 -7.32 -22.15
C GLY A 87 0.13 -7.16 -20.91
N SER A 88 -0.60 -6.06 -20.77
CA SER A 88 -1.61 -5.84 -19.73
C SER A 88 -2.84 -5.13 -20.30
N LYS A 89 -3.69 -4.57 -19.43
CA LYS A 89 -4.87 -3.79 -19.81
C LYS A 89 -4.65 -2.30 -19.58
N ALA A 90 -5.19 -1.50 -20.49
CA ALA A 90 -5.37 -0.06 -20.31
C ALA A 90 -6.84 0.31 -20.54
N PHE A 91 -7.25 1.49 -20.09
CA PHE A 91 -8.61 2.00 -20.24
C PHE A 91 -8.59 3.50 -20.47
N PHE A 92 -9.76 4.08 -20.77
CA PHE A 92 -9.90 5.40 -21.40
C PHE A 92 -9.29 5.48 -22.81
N PRO A 93 -9.74 4.61 -23.75
CA PRO A 93 -9.22 4.62 -25.11
C PRO A 93 -9.51 5.95 -25.81
N VAL A 94 -8.55 6.40 -26.61
CA VAL A 94 -8.65 7.62 -27.42
C VAL A 94 -8.44 7.27 -28.89
N TYR A 95 -9.10 8.03 -29.78
CA TYR A 95 -9.13 7.72 -31.21
C TYR A 95 -8.45 8.79 -32.06
N ALA A 96 -7.75 9.73 -31.43
CA ALA A 96 -6.96 10.74 -32.13
C ALA A 96 -5.75 10.07 -32.80
N LYS A 97 -5.70 10.08 -34.14
CA LYS A 97 -4.63 9.43 -34.92
C LYS A 97 -3.22 9.96 -34.62
N SER A 98 -3.13 11.20 -34.14
CA SER A 98 -1.88 11.85 -33.77
C SER A 98 -1.43 11.53 -32.35
N ALA A 99 -2.21 10.83 -31.53
CA ALA A 99 -1.85 10.53 -30.15
C ALA A 99 -0.74 9.47 -30.12
N ASP A 100 0.31 9.71 -29.32
CA ASP A 100 1.42 8.77 -29.14
C ASP A 100 1.04 7.56 -28.26
N MET A 101 -0.12 7.62 -27.59
CA MET A 101 -0.70 6.50 -26.85
C MET A 101 -2.17 6.27 -27.24
N PRO A 102 -2.64 5.02 -27.32
CA PRO A 102 -4.00 4.69 -27.76
C PRO A 102 -5.06 4.89 -26.65
N PHE A 103 -4.68 5.44 -25.52
CA PHE A 103 -5.54 5.77 -24.38
C PHE A 103 -5.00 7.02 -23.68
N ASP A 104 -5.78 7.57 -22.76
CA ASP A 104 -5.33 8.65 -21.87
C ASP A 104 -4.68 8.06 -20.60
N PRO A 105 -3.34 8.01 -20.53
CA PRO A 105 -2.64 7.44 -19.38
C PRO A 105 -2.86 8.23 -18.10
N PHE A 106 -3.14 9.54 -18.18
CA PHE A 106 -3.36 10.38 -17.01
C PHE A 106 -4.74 10.14 -16.42
N SER A 107 -5.79 10.06 -17.24
CA SER A 107 -7.13 9.68 -16.75
C SER A 107 -7.13 8.27 -16.17
N ALA A 108 -6.51 7.31 -16.84
CA ALA A 108 -6.44 5.93 -16.36
C ALA A 108 -5.67 5.82 -15.03
N ALA A 109 -4.51 6.47 -14.94
CA ALA A 109 -3.72 6.45 -13.71
C ALA A 109 -4.44 7.16 -12.56
N PHE A 110 -5.02 8.34 -12.81
CA PHE A 110 -5.79 9.08 -11.81
C PHE A 110 -6.94 8.25 -11.24
N TYR A 111 -7.68 7.57 -12.11
CA TYR A 111 -8.79 6.71 -11.69
C TYR A 111 -8.35 5.61 -10.71
N LEU A 112 -7.20 4.97 -10.98
CA LEU A 112 -6.64 3.92 -10.12
C LEU A 112 -6.12 4.46 -8.79
N VAL A 113 -5.30 5.51 -8.81
CA VAL A 113 -4.62 6.00 -7.60
C VAL A 113 -5.52 6.82 -6.69
N SER A 114 -6.54 7.50 -7.23
CA SER A 114 -7.56 8.16 -6.41
C SER A 114 -8.56 7.17 -5.80
N ARG A 115 -8.45 5.87 -6.12
CA ARG A 115 -9.42 4.82 -5.74
C ARG A 115 -10.84 5.19 -6.14
N TYR A 116 -11.00 5.73 -7.35
CA TYR A 116 -12.26 6.32 -7.83
C TYR A 116 -13.47 5.39 -7.67
N GLU A 117 -13.29 4.07 -7.89
CA GLU A 117 -14.33 3.04 -7.70
C GLU A 117 -14.90 3.01 -6.28
N GLU A 118 -14.11 3.37 -5.28
CA GLU A 118 -14.46 3.30 -3.86
C GLU A 118 -15.22 4.54 -3.38
N TYR A 119 -15.40 5.54 -4.24
CA TYR A 119 -16.32 6.67 -4.02
C TYR A 119 -17.68 6.46 -4.70
N LEU A 120 -17.81 5.41 -5.51
CA LEU A 120 -19.08 5.01 -6.12
C LEU A 120 -19.75 3.92 -5.27
N PRO A 121 -21.03 3.57 -5.50
CA PRO A 121 -21.62 2.41 -4.84
C PRO A 121 -20.85 1.12 -5.17
N TYR A 122 -20.33 0.42 -4.16
CA TYR A 122 -19.56 -0.82 -4.31
C TYR A 122 -20.02 -1.93 -3.36
N LEU A 123 -19.66 -3.17 -3.70
CA LEU A 123 -19.89 -4.33 -2.86
C LEU A 123 -18.90 -4.36 -1.70
N LYS A 124 -19.43 -4.38 -0.48
CA LYS A 124 -18.66 -4.50 0.75
C LYS A 124 -18.47 -5.96 1.14
N ASP A 125 -17.31 -6.30 1.70
CA ASP A 125 -17.09 -7.58 2.36
C ASP A 125 -17.62 -7.58 3.81
N GLU A 126 -17.40 -8.67 4.54
CA GLU A 126 -17.85 -8.86 5.93
C GLU A 126 -17.30 -7.82 6.92
N HIS A 127 -16.19 -7.16 6.59
CA HIS A 127 -15.58 -6.10 7.39
C HIS A 127 -15.98 -4.69 6.94
N GLY A 128 -16.83 -4.59 5.91
CA GLY A 128 -17.26 -3.33 5.32
C GLY A 128 -16.24 -2.74 4.33
N ARG A 129 -15.24 -3.53 3.90
CA ARG A 129 -14.16 -3.10 3.00
C ARG A 129 -14.59 -3.26 1.53
N PHE A 130 -13.94 -2.52 0.64
CA PHE A 130 -14.10 -2.75 -0.80
C PHE A 130 -13.62 -4.17 -1.17
N SER A 131 -14.50 -4.96 -1.80
CA SER A 131 -14.17 -6.32 -2.21
C SER A 131 -13.27 -6.33 -3.47
N PRO A 132 -12.17 -7.10 -3.48
CA PRO A 132 -11.30 -7.19 -4.67
C PRO A 132 -12.04 -7.70 -5.91
N ASP A 133 -13.01 -8.62 -5.76
CA ASP A 133 -13.75 -9.20 -6.89
C ASP A 133 -14.65 -8.19 -7.62
N ALA A 134 -15.01 -7.10 -6.96
CA ALA A 134 -15.79 -6.01 -7.56
C ALA A 134 -14.92 -5.01 -8.33
N GLY A 135 -13.60 -5.00 -8.10
CA GLY A 135 -12.70 -4.02 -8.70
C GLY A 135 -12.27 -4.37 -10.12
N ILE A 136 -12.09 -3.33 -10.96
CA ILE A 136 -11.73 -3.46 -12.37
C ILE A 136 -10.43 -4.25 -12.58
N ALA A 137 -9.48 -4.14 -11.64
CA ALA A 137 -8.19 -4.82 -11.71
C ALA A 137 -8.31 -6.35 -11.68
N VAL A 138 -9.25 -6.88 -10.89
CA VAL A 138 -9.53 -8.32 -10.85
C VAL A 138 -10.40 -8.72 -12.03
N GLN A 139 -11.47 -7.96 -12.31
CA GLN A 139 -12.41 -8.28 -13.38
C GLN A 139 -11.76 -8.34 -14.77
N HIS A 140 -10.72 -7.54 -14.99
CA HIS A 140 -9.98 -7.49 -16.25
C HIS A 140 -8.59 -8.11 -16.18
N GLY A 141 -8.22 -8.76 -15.07
CA GLY A 141 -7.03 -9.61 -14.97
C GLY A 141 -5.69 -8.85 -14.99
N PHE A 142 -5.62 -7.67 -14.38
CA PHE A 142 -4.38 -6.88 -14.29
C PHE A 142 -3.95 -6.54 -12.86
N LEU A 143 -4.56 -7.17 -11.84
CA LEU A 143 -4.25 -6.91 -10.42
C LEU A 143 -2.78 -7.16 -10.07
N GLN A 144 -2.12 -8.12 -10.71
CA GLN A 144 -0.71 -8.47 -10.45
C GLN A 144 0.29 -7.59 -11.24
N VAL A 145 -0.20 -6.57 -11.92
CA VAL A 145 0.62 -5.61 -12.69
C VAL A 145 0.53 -4.25 -12.00
N ALA A 146 1.59 -3.45 -12.06
CA ALA A 146 1.61 -2.06 -11.61
C ALA A 146 1.46 -1.11 -12.84
N PRO A 147 0.27 -1.04 -13.47
CA PRO A 147 0.08 -0.32 -14.73
C PRO A 147 0.45 1.15 -14.64
N VAL A 148 0.23 1.83 -13.51
CA VAL A 148 0.56 3.25 -13.36
C VAL A 148 2.07 3.47 -13.50
N ASN A 149 2.87 2.60 -12.86
CA ASN A 149 4.33 2.63 -13.00
C ASN A 149 4.75 2.34 -14.45
N ARG A 150 4.19 1.30 -15.08
CA ARG A 150 4.50 0.94 -16.47
C ARG A 150 4.15 2.06 -17.45
N TRP A 151 2.97 2.68 -17.33
CA TRP A 151 2.54 3.78 -18.19
C TRP A 151 3.41 5.03 -18.02
N SER A 152 3.85 5.32 -16.79
CA SER A 152 4.80 6.39 -16.53
C SER A 152 6.15 6.11 -17.21
N LEU A 153 6.72 4.91 -17.05
CA LEU A 153 7.94 4.52 -17.76
C LEU A 153 7.79 4.62 -19.27
N LYS A 154 6.64 4.18 -19.80
CA LYS A 154 6.35 4.27 -21.22
C LYS A 154 6.30 5.69 -21.75
N LEU A 155 5.67 6.61 -21.01
CA LEU A 155 5.73 8.05 -21.31
C LEU A 155 7.18 8.55 -21.30
N GLY A 156 7.99 8.09 -20.35
CA GLY A 156 9.43 8.41 -20.29
C GLY A 156 10.20 7.93 -21.52
N GLU A 157 9.93 6.72 -22.01
CA GLU A 157 10.51 6.19 -23.25
C GLU A 157 10.14 7.07 -24.46
N ILE A 158 8.85 7.40 -24.62
CA ILE A 158 8.36 8.25 -25.71
C ILE A 158 9.02 9.63 -25.64
N LEU A 159 9.11 10.23 -24.45
CA LEU A 159 9.77 11.51 -24.24
C LEU A 159 11.26 11.45 -24.59
N ARG A 160 11.99 10.43 -24.14
CA ARG A 160 13.42 10.26 -24.45
C ARG A 160 13.68 10.10 -25.94
N LEU A 161 12.79 9.41 -26.66
CA LEU A 161 12.90 9.25 -28.11
C LEU A 161 12.77 10.58 -28.86
N LYS A 162 11.87 11.47 -28.44
CA LYS A 162 11.66 12.78 -29.09
C LYS A 162 12.61 13.87 -28.57
N PHE A 163 13.05 13.74 -27.32
CA PHE A 163 13.89 14.69 -26.61
C PHE A 163 15.06 13.99 -25.89
N PRO A 164 16.13 13.61 -26.62
CA PRO A 164 17.26 12.88 -26.06
C PRO A 164 18.02 13.63 -24.94
N ASP A 165 17.96 14.96 -24.95
CA ASP A 165 18.61 15.81 -23.96
C ASP A 165 17.83 15.92 -22.64
N LEU A 166 16.59 15.38 -22.58
CA LEU A 166 15.80 15.39 -21.35
C LEU A 166 16.40 14.41 -20.34
N THR A 167 16.78 14.92 -19.17
CA THR A 167 17.40 14.13 -18.09
C THR A 167 16.34 13.54 -17.17
N PHE A 168 16.43 12.25 -16.89
CA PHE A 168 15.52 11.50 -16.02
C PHE A 168 16.24 11.04 -14.76
N ASN A 169 15.57 11.11 -13.62
CA ASN A 169 16.10 10.67 -12.32
C ASN A 169 15.17 9.64 -11.71
N TYR A 170 15.11 8.44 -12.31
CA TYR A 170 14.23 7.39 -11.84
C TYR A 170 14.51 7.02 -10.38
N PRO A 171 13.46 6.79 -9.56
CA PRO A 171 13.63 6.12 -8.28
C PRO A 171 14.31 4.76 -8.46
N GLY A 172 15.08 4.32 -7.46
CA GLY A 172 15.60 2.97 -7.39
C GLY A 172 14.59 2.01 -6.77
N TYR A 173 14.69 0.73 -7.14
CA TYR A 173 13.95 -0.35 -6.47
C TYR A 173 14.16 -0.32 -4.95
N ARG A 174 13.08 -0.54 -4.20
CA ARG A 174 13.12 -0.67 -2.74
C ARG A 174 12.32 -1.88 -2.29
N PHE A 175 12.74 -2.47 -1.18
CA PHE A 175 12.00 -3.50 -0.47
C PHE A 175 11.77 -3.08 0.99
N LEU A 176 10.52 -3.16 1.44
CA LEU A 176 10.12 -2.87 2.81
C LEU A 176 9.23 -4.00 3.35
N PRO A 177 9.76 -4.93 4.16
CA PRO A 177 8.92 -5.81 4.94
C PRO A 177 8.29 -5.07 6.11
N THR A 178 7.01 -5.34 6.33
CA THR A 178 6.23 -4.77 7.43
C THR A 178 5.63 -5.88 8.27
N ILE A 179 5.60 -5.69 9.59
CA ILE A 179 5.15 -6.71 10.54
C ILE A 179 4.02 -6.16 11.42
N ASP A 180 2.85 -6.75 11.36
CA ASP A 180 1.71 -6.43 12.21
C ASP A 180 1.77 -7.27 13.49
N ILE A 181 1.60 -6.62 14.64
CA ILE A 181 1.60 -7.25 15.96
C ILE A 181 0.18 -7.19 16.54
N ASP A 182 -0.67 -8.10 16.08
CA ASP A 182 -2.03 -8.30 16.61
C ASP A 182 -2.01 -8.92 18.02
N ALA A 183 -1.01 -9.77 18.25
CA ALA A 183 -0.77 -10.41 19.52
C ALA A 183 0.73 -10.65 19.72
N ALA A 184 1.35 -9.90 20.64
CA ALA A 184 2.77 -10.09 20.97
C ALA A 184 3.07 -11.46 21.60
N TRP A 185 2.08 -12.06 22.27
CA TRP A 185 2.18 -13.39 22.88
C TRP A 185 0.87 -14.14 22.69
N ALA A 186 0.92 -15.47 22.60
CA ALA A 186 -0.26 -16.33 22.59
C ALA A 186 -0.79 -16.56 24.01
N TYR A 187 0.11 -16.78 24.97
CA TYR A 187 -0.25 -17.17 26.35
C TYR A 187 0.30 -16.19 27.39
N LYS A 188 1.56 -15.75 27.27
CA LYS A 188 2.20 -14.87 28.25
C LYS A 188 1.55 -13.49 28.29
N HIS A 189 1.66 -12.85 29.45
CA HIS A 189 1.30 -11.44 29.67
C HIS A 189 -0.17 -11.04 29.41
N LYS A 190 -1.09 -11.99 29.18
CA LYS A 190 -2.53 -11.73 28.95
C LYS A 190 -3.33 -11.34 30.20
N GLY A 191 -2.80 -11.58 31.41
CA GLY A 191 -3.49 -11.35 32.68
C GLY A 191 -4.34 -12.55 33.14
N LEU A 192 -4.63 -12.62 34.44
CA LEU A 192 -5.21 -13.81 35.09
C LEU A 192 -6.57 -14.22 34.51
N ILE A 193 -7.48 -13.27 34.32
CA ILE A 193 -8.85 -13.55 33.81
C ILE A 193 -8.78 -14.19 32.42
N ARG A 194 -7.94 -13.68 31.52
CA ARG A 194 -7.77 -14.22 30.17
C ARG A 194 -7.11 -15.59 30.17
N THR A 195 -6.14 -15.80 31.05
CA THR A 195 -5.51 -17.11 31.23
C THR A 195 -6.53 -18.15 31.69
N LEU A 196 -7.36 -17.84 32.69
CA LEU A 196 -8.43 -18.73 33.18
C LEU A 196 -9.47 -19.01 32.10
N GLY A 197 -9.94 -17.98 31.40
CA GLY A 197 -10.85 -18.13 30.26
C GLY A 197 -10.25 -18.99 29.14
N GLY A 198 -8.95 -18.88 28.90
CA GLY A 198 -8.21 -19.75 27.98
C GLY A 198 -8.26 -21.22 28.39
N TYR A 199 -7.96 -21.54 29.65
CA TYR A 199 -8.08 -22.91 30.15
C TYR A 199 -9.52 -23.45 30.07
N LEU A 200 -10.53 -22.63 30.43
CA LEU A 200 -11.93 -23.04 30.32
C LEU A 200 -12.31 -23.39 28.88
N LYS A 201 -11.89 -22.56 27.90
CA LYS A 201 -12.09 -22.83 26.48
C LYS A 201 -11.37 -24.11 26.03
N ASP A 202 -10.12 -24.29 26.44
CA ASP A 202 -9.31 -25.45 26.04
C ASP A 202 -9.93 -26.75 26.59
N ILE A 203 -10.42 -26.73 27.83
CA ILE A 203 -11.13 -27.85 28.46
C ILE A 203 -12.50 -28.09 27.80
N SER A 204 -13.31 -27.04 27.60
CA SER A 204 -14.65 -27.17 27.02
C SER A 204 -14.63 -27.65 25.57
N SER A 205 -13.53 -27.40 24.85
CA SER A 205 -13.31 -27.88 23.48
C SER A 205 -12.55 -29.21 23.40
N GLY A 206 -12.22 -29.83 24.55
CA GLY A 206 -11.48 -31.10 24.60
C GLY A 206 -9.99 -31.00 24.21
N ASN A 207 -9.46 -29.79 24.03
CA ASN A 207 -8.09 -29.53 23.59
C ASN A 207 -7.08 -29.58 24.75
N ILE A 208 -6.92 -30.76 25.36
CA ILE A 208 -6.00 -30.98 26.49
C ILE A 208 -4.54 -30.65 26.13
N SER A 209 -4.15 -30.85 24.86
CA SER A 209 -2.82 -30.49 24.36
C SER A 209 -2.53 -28.99 24.48
N GLU A 210 -3.51 -28.13 24.12
CA GLU A 210 -3.39 -26.66 24.26
C GLU A 210 -3.31 -26.24 25.71
N ALA A 211 -4.11 -26.85 26.59
CA ALA A 211 -4.03 -26.57 28.03
C ALA A 211 -2.65 -26.93 28.59
N LYS A 212 -2.09 -28.10 28.23
CA LYS A 212 -0.73 -28.50 28.64
C LYS A 212 0.33 -27.54 28.12
N LYS A 213 0.20 -27.11 26.86
CA LYS A 213 1.13 -26.16 26.24
C LYS A 213 1.08 -24.81 26.96
N ARG A 214 -0.13 -24.26 27.18
CA ARG A 214 -0.35 -23.04 27.97
C ARG A 214 0.35 -23.13 29.33
N THR A 215 0.20 -24.24 30.04
CA THR A 215 0.89 -24.45 31.33
C THR A 215 2.41 -24.40 31.18
N ARG A 216 2.99 -25.16 30.23
CA ARG A 216 4.44 -25.18 30.02
C ARG A 216 5.00 -23.82 29.66
N VAL A 217 4.33 -23.06 28.79
CA VAL A 217 4.73 -21.70 28.41
C VAL A 217 4.67 -20.74 29.59
N LEU A 218 3.61 -20.80 30.40
CA LEU A 218 3.46 -19.94 31.58
C LEU A 218 4.46 -20.29 32.69
N LEU A 219 4.87 -21.56 32.81
CA LEU A 219 5.94 -22.01 33.71
C LEU A 219 7.35 -21.76 33.15
N GLY A 220 7.48 -21.25 31.93
CA GLY A 220 8.78 -20.99 31.29
C GLY A 220 9.50 -22.24 30.78
N MET A 221 8.82 -23.38 30.71
CA MET A 221 9.35 -24.65 30.18
C MET A 221 9.35 -24.70 28.64
N GLU A 222 8.60 -23.80 27.99
CA GLU A 222 8.47 -23.71 26.54
C GLU A 222 8.42 -22.22 26.13
N LYS A 223 8.95 -21.87 24.94
CA LYS A 223 8.85 -20.51 24.40
C LYS A 223 7.39 -20.22 24.03
N ASP A 224 6.96 -18.95 24.18
CA ASP A 224 5.62 -18.58 23.71
C ASP A 224 5.63 -18.56 22.18
N PRO A 225 4.67 -19.21 21.49
CA PRO A 225 4.71 -19.35 20.03
C PRO A 225 4.73 -18.03 19.26
N PHE A 226 4.16 -16.96 19.83
CA PHE A 226 4.08 -15.65 19.15
C PHE A 226 5.28 -14.76 19.49
N ASP A 227 6.14 -15.20 20.41
CA ASP A 227 7.37 -14.52 20.80
C ASP A 227 8.49 -14.80 19.78
N THR A 228 8.28 -14.32 18.56
CA THR A 228 9.13 -14.57 17.39
C THR A 228 10.09 -13.41 17.09
N PHE A 229 10.15 -12.43 17.99
CA PHE A 229 10.90 -11.18 17.78
C PHE A 229 12.41 -11.40 17.66
N ASP A 230 12.99 -12.39 18.37
CA ASP A 230 14.41 -12.73 18.20
C ASP A 230 14.70 -13.23 16.78
N PHE A 231 13.85 -14.11 16.24
CA PHE A 231 13.99 -14.61 14.87
C PHE A 231 13.88 -13.47 13.86
N LEU A 232 12.87 -12.60 14.03
CA LEU A 232 12.67 -11.43 13.17
C LEU A 232 13.90 -10.50 13.22
N TYR A 233 14.42 -10.21 14.42
CA TYR A 233 15.61 -9.39 14.58
C TYR A 233 16.82 -10.01 13.85
N GLU A 234 17.12 -11.28 14.10
CA GLU A 234 18.25 -11.99 13.50
C GLU A 234 18.16 -12.04 11.98
N ILE A 235 16.98 -12.35 11.43
CA ILE A 235 16.82 -12.46 9.98
C ILE A 235 16.87 -11.10 9.29
N HIS A 236 16.32 -10.04 9.90
CA HIS A 236 16.44 -8.69 9.35
C HIS A 236 17.88 -8.17 9.39
N GLN A 237 18.62 -8.46 10.47
CA GLN A 237 20.05 -8.15 10.54
C GLN A 237 20.84 -8.89 9.47
N LYS A 238 20.57 -10.19 9.25
CA LYS A 238 21.24 -11.01 8.22
C LYS A 238 21.17 -10.37 6.84
N TYR A 239 20.02 -9.81 6.45
CA TYR A 239 19.83 -9.18 5.14
C TYR A 239 20.01 -7.65 5.16
N SER A 240 20.45 -7.07 6.27
CA SER A 240 20.59 -5.61 6.44
C SER A 240 19.30 -4.83 6.14
N ILE A 241 18.15 -5.42 6.48
CA ILE A 241 16.84 -4.83 6.25
C ILE A 241 16.35 -4.17 7.53
N ARG A 242 15.77 -2.99 7.41
CA ARG A 242 15.06 -2.32 8.51
C ARG A 242 13.56 -2.45 8.31
N PRO A 243 12.86 -3.30 9.09
CA PRO A 243 11.41 -3.46 8.97
C PRO A 243 10.65 -2.27 9.56
N LEU A 244 9.35 -2.23 9.28
CA LEU A 244 8.39 -1.37 9.97
C LEU A 244 7.36 -2.24 10.70
N TYR A 245 7.27 -2.07 12.02
CA TYR A 245 6.29 -2.78 12.86
C TYR A 245 5.03 -1.93 13.05
N PHE A 246 3.85 -2.52 12.90
CA PHE A 246 2.58 -1.90 13.28
C PHE A 246 2.04 -2.59 14.53
N VAL A 247 1.81 -1.81 15.58
CA VAL A 247 1.48 -2.36 16.91
C VAL A 247 0.01 -2.16 17.20
N LEU A 248 -0.72 -3.26 17.46
CA LEU A 248 -2.09 -3.18 17.97
C LEU A 248 -2.07 -2.69 19.42
N PHE A 249 -2.07 -1.37 19.60
CA PHE A 249 -1.97 -0.70 20.90
C PHE A 249 -3.35 -0.27 21.39
N ALA A 250 -4.21 -1.25 21.63
CA ALA A 250 -5.63 -1.03 21.93
C ALA A 250 -6.09 -1.75 23.20
N ALA A 251 -7.26 -1.34 23.69
CA ALA A 251 -7.98 -2.11 24.71
C ALA A 251 -8.47 -3.45 24.13
N TYR A 252 -8.68 -4.44 25.02
CA TYR A 252 -9.18 -5.75 24.60
C TYR A 252 -10.62 -5.65 24.08
N SER A 253 -10.86 -6.23 22.91
CA SER A 253 -12.18 -6.29 22.26
C SER A 253 -12.39 -7.65 21.57
N GLN A 254 -13.53 -7.83 20.90
CA GLN A 254 -13.80 -9.04 20.11
C GLN A 254 -12.78 -9.25 18.99
N ASN A 255 -12.34 -8.16 18.35
CA ASN A 255 -11.40 -8.19 17.23
C ASN A 255 -9.97 -7.88 17.69
N ASP A 256 -9.80 -7.16 18.80
CA ASP A 256 -8.49 -6.68 19.26
C ASP A 256 -8.03 -7.47 20.51
N LYS A 257 -7.09 -8.41 20.32
CA LYS A 257 -6.73 -9.41 21.35
C LYS A 257 -5.30 -9.29 21.87
N ASN A 258 -4.64 -8.16 21.63
CA ASN A 258 -3.26 -7.98 22.05
C ASN A 258 -3.11 -7.96 23.59
N THR A 259 -1.87 -7.87 24.04
CA THR A 259 -1.50 -7.68 25.43
C THR A 259 -1.96 -6.31 25.92
N PRO A 260 -2.51 -6.18 27.14
CA PRO A 260 -2.97 -4.89 27.65
C PRO A 260 -1.87 -3.80 27.57
N THR A 261 -2.24 -2.61 27.11
CA THR A 261 -1.33 -1.47 26.88
C THR A 261 -0.58 -1.00 28.13
N GLY A 262 -1.12 -1.27 29.32
CA GLY A 262 -0.49 -1.02 30.63
C GLY A 262 0.60 -2.02 31.02
N ASN A 263 0.73 -3.15 30.33
CA ASN A 263 1.64 -4.23 30.70
C ASN A 263 3.11 -3.81 30.53
N LEU A 264 3.93 -3.99 31.57
CA LEU A 264 5.34 -3.60 31.57
C LEU A 264 6.18 -4.38 30.56
N SER A 265 5.94 -5.69 30.40
CA SER A 265 6.66 -6.52 29.42
C SER A 265 6.33 -6.09 27.99
N PHE A 266 5.06 -5.78 27.72
CA PHE A 266 4.66 -5.27 26.41
C PHE A 266 5.34 -3.93 26.11
N ARG A 267 5.30 -2.97 27.03
CA ARG A 267 5.98 -1.68 26.85
C ARG A 267 7.49 -1.82 26.68
N ARG A 268 8.14 -2.79 27.33
CA ARG A 268 9.57 -3.10 27.13
C ARG A 268 9.84 -3.66 25.74
N LEU A 269 9.02 -4.59 25.27
CA LEU A 269 9.09 -5.12 23.91
C LEU A 269 8.99 -3.98 22.89
N LEU A 270 8.00 -3.09 23.02
CA LEU A 270 7.81 -1.98 22.07
C LEU A 270 9.03 -1.06 22.01
N LYS A 271 9.64 -0.76 23.16
CA LYS A 271 10.88 0.04 23.22
C LYS A 271 12.04 -0.69 22.54
N SER A 272 12.21 -1.98 22.80
CA SER A 272 13.24 -2.81 22.16
C SER A 272 13.10 -2.81 20.63
N LEU A 273 11.87 -3.00 20.11
CA LEU A 273 11.60 -2.89 18.66
C LEU A 273 11.97 -1.52 18.11
N ALA A 274 11.61 -0.46 18.84
CA ALA A 274 11.86 0.92 18.44
C ALA A 274 13.34 1.34 18.48
N ASP A 275 14.24 0.51 19.03
CA ASP A 275 15.69 0.72 19.03
C ASP A 275 16.33 0.31 17.69
N HIS A 276 15.74 -0.62 16.95
CA HIS A 276 16.31 -1.16 15.70
C HIS A 276 15.36 -1.10 14.48
N ALA A 277 14.08 -0.77 14.67
CA ALA A 277 13.09 -0.69 13.62
C ALA A 277 12.23 0.58 13.73
N ALA A 278 11.49 0.88 12.67
CA ALA A 278 10.42 1.87 12.75
C ALA A 278 9.17 1.22 13.38
N VAL A 279 8.38 2.01 14.13
CA VAL A 279 7.16 1.54 14.77
C VAL A 279 6.02 2.51 14.46
N GLY A 280 4.95 1.97 13.86
CA GLY A 280 3.69 2.65 13.60
C GLY A 280 2.55 2.10 14.46
N ILE A 281 1.42 2.79 14.43
CA ILE A 281 0.18 2.34 15.08
C ILE A 281 -0.54 1.32 14.20
N HIS A 282 -1.07 0.25 14.81
CA HIS A 282 -2.10 -0.61 14.23
C HIS A 282 -3.42 -0.32 14.97
N PRO A 283 -4.20 0.69 14.56
CA PRO A 283 -5.34 1.13 15.36
C PRO A 283 -6.39 0.02 15.49
N SER A 284 -7.14 0.03 16.60
CA SER A 284 -8.16 -1.00 16.83
C SER A 284 -9.23 -1.01 15.76
N TYR A 285 -9.90 -2.15 15.60
CA TYR A 285 -11.02 -2.28 14.66
C TYR A 285 -12.14 -1.25 14.92
N ALA A 286 -12.35 -0.89 16.19
CA ALA A 286 -13.37 0.08 16.61
C ALA A 286 -12.94 1.54 16.35
N SER A 287 -11.63 1.84 16.36
CA SER A 287 -11.10 3.20 16.16
C SER A 287 -11.44 3.79 14.79
N ASN A 288 -11.67 2.94 13.77
CA ASN A 288 -12.05 3.40 12.44
C ASN A 288 -13.37 4.22 12.42
N GLY A 289 -14.24 4.03 13.42
CA GLY A 289 -15.47 4.82 13.61
C GLY A 289 -15.40 5.85 14.75
N SER A 290 -14.23 6.02 15.39
CA SER A 290 -14.10 6.85 16.59
C SER A 290 -12.76 7.58 16.63
N LEU A 291 -12.78 8.85 16.24
CA LEU A 291 -11.59 9.72 16.25
C LEU A 291 -10.98 9.85 17.66
N SER A 292 -11.79 9.93 18.71
CA SER A 292 -11.30 10.03 20.09
C SER A 292 -10.59 8.76 20.54
N LEU A 293 -11.09 7.59 20.16
CA LEU A 293 -10.43 6.31 20.44
C LEU A 293 -9.10 6.22 19.67
N LEU A 294 -9.12 6.51 18.37
CA LEU A 294 -7.91 6.54 17.53
C LEU A 294 -6.84 7.46 18.13
N LYS A 295 -7.23 8.67 18.54
CA LYS A 295 -6.35 9.61 19.23
C LYS A 295 -5.75 9.02 20.49
N SER A 296 -6.56 8.40 21.35
CA SER A 296 -6.07 7.81 22.60
C SER A 296 -5.07 6.68 22.39
N GLU A 297 -5.24 5.89 21.32
CA GLU A 297 -4.35 4.78 20.97
C GLU A 297 -2.99 5.30 20.43
N ILE A 298 -3.04 6.31 19.55
CA ILE A 298 -1.85 7.01 19.02
C ILE A 298 -1.08 7.69 20.16
N ASP A 299 -1.75 8.51 20.97
CA ASP A 299 -1.15 9.21 22.12
C ASP A 299 -0.52 8.20 23.10
N GLY A 300 -1.21 7.09 23.35
CA GLY A 300 -0.76 6.04 24.23
C GLY A 300 0.53 5.36 23.76
N LEU A 301 0.60 5.01 22.47
CA LEU A 301 1.80 4.43 21.87
C LEU A 301 2.95 5.44 21.85
N SER A 302 2.67 6.69 21.45
CA SER A 302 3.60 7.81 21.47
C SER A 302 4.21 8.01 22.87
N ALA A 303 3.39 8.00 23.93
CA ALA A 303 3.84 8.14 25.30
C ALA A 303 4.76 7.00 25.76
N VAL A 304 4.54 5.77 25.30
CA VAL A 304 5.40 4.62 25.62
C VAL A 304 6.77 4.74 24.94
N LEU A 305 6.78 5.15 23.67
CA LEU A 305 7.99 5.23 22.85
C LEU A 305 8.73 6.57 22.95
N ARG A 306 8.11 7.58 23.58
CA ARG A 306 8.60 8.96 23.72
C ARG A 306 8.98 9.57 22.37
N ARG A 307 8.15 9.33 21.35
CA ARG A 307 8.31 9.85 19.99
C ARG A 307 6.95 9.95 19.34
N GLU A 308 6.83 10.87 18.39
CA GLU A 308 5.64 10.98 17.55
C GLU A 308 5.44 9.70 16.74
N ILE A 309 4.17 9.33 16.54
CA ILE A 309 3.77 8.21 15.70
C ILE A 309 3.17 8.81 14.44
N THR A 310 3.82 8.57 13.31
CA THR A 310 3.43 9.17 12.03
C THR A 310 3.02 8.14 10.99
N ALA A 311 3.20 6.85 11.28
CA ALA A 311 2.85 5.73 10.40
C ALA A 311 1.68 4.94 10.98
N SER A 312 0.73 4.57 10.12
CA SER A 312 -0.47 3.80 10.48
C SER A 312 -0.71 2.64 9.52
N ARG A 313 -1.31 1.56 10.06
CA ARG A 313 -1.96 0.51 9.28
C ARG A 313 -3.26 0.13 9.96
N GLN A 314 -4.38 0.18 9.26
CA GLN A 314 -5.68 -0.17 9.81
C GLN A 314 -5.78 -1.67 10.09
N HIS A 315 -6.26 -2.04 11.27
CA HIS A 315 -6.58 -3.43 11.58
C HIS A 315 -7.65 -3.96 10.62
N PHE A 316 -7.43 -5.19 10.12
CA PHE A 316 -8.18 -5.78 9.01
C PHE A 316 -8.11 -4.98 7.70
N LEU A 317 -7.19 -4.02 7.53
CA LEU A 317 -7.11 -3.15 6.35
C LEU A 317 -8.42 -2.39 6.09
N LYS A 318 -9.14 -2.09 7.18
CA LYS A 318 -10.46 -1.46 7.10
C LYS A 318 -10.31 0.02 6.82
N ILE A 319 -10.51 0.38 5.56
CA ILE A 319 -10.50 1.77 5.09
C ILE A 319 -11.92 2.16 4.68
N SER A 320 -12.36 3.33 5.11
CA SER A 320 -13.58 3.99 4.64
C SER A 320 -13.20 5.36 4.11
N PHE A 321 -13.42 5.57 2.81
CA PHE A 321 -13.15 6.84 2.16
C PHE A 321 -14.35 7.79 2.33
N PRO A 322 -14.11 9.07 2.65
CA PRO A 322 -12.82 9.70 2.98
C PRO A 322 -12.44 9.63 4.48
N GLU A 323 -13.33 9.15 5.36
CA GLU A 323 -13.27 9.39 6.81
C GLU A 323 -12.01 8.85 7.48
N THR A 324 -11.58 7.63 7.13
CA THR A 324 -10.40 6.99 7.74
C THR A 324 -9.16 7.86 7.54
N TYR A 325 -8.92 8.33 6.32
CA TYR A 325 -7.71 9.10 6.00
C TYR A 325 -7.77 10.53 6.51
N LEU A 326 -8.96 11.15 6.54
CA LEU A 326 -9.13 12.45 7.20
C LEU A 326 -8.85 12.36 8.70
N ASN A 327 -9.31 11.30 9.36
CA ASN A 327 -9.04 11.09 10.79
C ASN A 327 -7.54 10.88 11.06
N LEU A 328 -6.82 10.17 10.18
CA LEU A 328 -5.37 10.02 10.27
C LEU A 328 -4.65 11.37 10.12
N ILE A 329 -5.00 12.16 9.10
CA ILE A 329 -4.42 13.51 8.88
C ILE A 329 -4.67 14.42 10.08
N ASN A 330 -5.88 14.41 10.63
CA ASN A 330 -6.25 15.23 11.80
C ASN A 330 -5.45 14.88 13.08
N LEU A 331 -4.76 13.74 13.09
CA LEU A 331 -3.94 13.26 14.18
C LEU A 331 -2.46 13.15 13.78
N ASP A 332 -2.05 13.94 12.78
CA ASP A 332 -0.66 14.10 12.32
C ASP A 332 0.00 12.80 11.81
N ILE A 333 -0.80 11.82 11.39
CA ILE A 333 -0.30 10.66 10.64
C ILE A 333 0.04 11.10 9.21
N THR A 334 1.27 10.85 8.79
CA THR A 334 1.81 11.23 7.48
C THR A 334 1.87 10.07 6.49
N ASP A 335 1.86 8.82 6.98
CA ASP A 335 2.05 7.64 6.17
C ASP A 335 1.07 6.51 6.53
N ASP A 336 0.25 6.08 5.57
CA ASP A 336 -0.64 4.93 5.72
C ASP A 336 -0.16 3.76 4.85
N TYR A 337 -0.17 2.56 5.44
CA TYR A 337 0.29 1.31 4.81
C TYR A 337 -0.85 0.28 4.69
N SER A 338 -2.10 0.75 4.64
CA SER A 338 -3.31 -0.08 4.63
C SER A 338 -3.79 -0.42 3.22
N LEU A 339 -3.31 0.31 2.20
CA LEU A 339 -3.81 0.20 0.84
C LEU A 339 -3.34 -1.06 0.12
N GLY A 340 -4.03 -2.16 0.37
CA GLY A 340 -3.93 -3.42 -0.39
C GLY A 340 -5.22 -4.22 -0.22
N PHE A 341 -5.24 -5.44 -0.75
CA PHE A 341 -6.38 -6.36 -0.60
C PHE A 341 -6.04 -7.47 0.40
N ALA A 342 -6.97 -7.75 1.31
CA ALA A 342 -6.82 -8.89 2.22
C ALA A 342 -6.96 -10.23 1.47
N GLY A 343 -7.87 -10.30 0.51
CA GLY A 343 -8.25 -11.56 -0.14
C GLY A 343 -7.46 -11.95 -1.39
N LYS A 344 -6.69 -11.03 -1.99
CA LYS A 344 -5.89 -11.30 -3.21
C LYS A 344 -4.59 -10.53 -3.23
N PRO A 345 -3.46 -11.15 -3.63
CA PRO A 345 -2.20 -10.43 -3.78
C PRO A 345 -2.18 -9.63 -5.09
N GLY A 346 -1.51 -8.48 -5.06
CA GLY A 346 -1.33 -7.57 -6.18
C GLY A 346 -1.56 -6.10 -5.79
N PHE A 347 -1.61 -5.23 -6.79
CA PHE A 347 -1.54 -3.78 -6.63
C PHE A 347 -2.95 -3.17 -6.64
N ARG A 348 -3.55 -3.01 -5.45
CA ARG A 348 -4.91 -2.46 -5.30
C ARG A 348 -5.12 -1.16 -6.09
N ALA A 349 -4.18 -0.22 -6.00
CA ALA A 349 -4.20 1.06 -6.70
C ALA A 349 -3.47 1.05 -8.06
N GLY A 350 -3.12 -0.13 -8.59
CA GLY A 350 -2.38 -0.28 -9.85
C GLY A 350 -0.99 0.36 -9.85
N ILE A 351 -0.44 0.63 -8.67
CA ILE A 351 0.85 1.29 -8.45
C ILE A 351 1.58 0.59 -7.30
N CYS A 352 2.90 0.53 -7.39
CA CYS A 352 3.79 -0.04 -6.38
C CYS A 352 4.76 0.99 -5.78
N SER A 353 4.61 2.27 -6.12
CA SER A 353 5.36 3.37 -5.54
C SER A 353 4.48 4.12 -4.53
N PRO A 354 5.06 4.66 -3.43
CA PRO A 354 4.33 5.56 -2.55
C PRO A 354 3.83 6.79 -3.29
N PHE A 355 2.65 7.28 -2.92
CA PHE A 355 2.03 8.46 -3.55
C PHE A 355 1.17 9.23 -2.56
N LYS A 356 0.94 10.53 -2.79
CA LYS A 356 0.06 11.33 -1.92
C LYS A 356 -1.40 10.95 -2.15
N TRP A 357 -2.19 10.83 -1.08
CA TRP A 357 -3.61 10.61 -1.22
C TRP A 357 -4.28 11.85 -1.81
N TYR A 358 -5.05 11.65 -2.87
CA TYR A 358 -5.96 12.65 -3.42
C TYR A 358 -7.36 12.44 -2.83
N ASN A 359 -7.83 13.41 -2.03
CA ASN A 359 -9.19 13.39 -1.55
C ASN A 359 -10.13 13.81 -2.68
N LEU A 360 -10.80 12.81 -3.28
CA LEU A 360 -11.64 13.01 -4.45
C LEU A 360 -12.86 13.89 -4.16
N GLU A 361 -13.47 13.77 -2.97
CA GLU A 361 -14.61 14.62 -2.59
C GLU A 361 -14.24 16.09 -2.42
N ALA A 362 -13.03 16.35 -1.92
CA ALA A 362 -12.52 17.71 -1.72
C ALA A 362 -11.73 18.26 -2.91
N GLU A 363 -11.52 17.45 -3.96
CA GLU A 363 -10.70 17.77 -5.14
C GLU A 363 -9.31 18.35 -4.79
N THR A 364 -8.63 17.71 -3.82
CA THR A 364 -7.32 18.16 -3.35
C THR A 364 -6.36 17.02 -3.09
N GLU A 365 -5.10 17.22 -3.46
CA GLU A 365 -3.98 16.47 -2.91
C GLU A 365 -3.86 16.76 -1.41
N THR A 366 -3.54 15.74 -0.62
CA THR A 366 -3.36 15.86 0.84
C THR A 366 -1.92 15.59 1.25
N SER A 367 -1.61 15.83 2.53
CA SER A 367 -0.29 15.52 3.10
C SER A 367 -0.03 14.03 3.33
N LEU A 368 -1.08 13.20 3.37
CA LEU A 368 -0.97 11.76 3.66
C LEU A 368 -0.34 11.00 2.49
N THR A 369 0.72 10.26 2.75
CA THR A 369 1.34 9.35 1.77
C THR A 369 0.75 7.95 1.94
N LEU A 370 0.28 7.35 0.85
CA LEU A 370 -0.16 5.98 0.81
C LEU A 370 0.99 5.09 0.32
N HIS A 371 1.23 4.01 1.06
CA HIS A 371 2.25 3.01 0.79
C HIS A 371 1.56 1.67 0.49
N PRO A 372 1.18 1.42 -0.78
CA PRO A 372 0.43 0.23 -1.13
C PRO A 372 1.29 -1.03 -0.95
N PHE A 373 0.73 -2.05 -0.29
CA PHE A 373 1.36 -3.36 -0.17
C PHE A 373 0.81 -4.31 -1.23
N ALA A 374 1.66 -5.22 -1.73
CA ALA A 374 1.30 -6.15 -2.79
C ALA A 374 1.03 -7.57 -2.28
N LEU A 375 1.56 -7.90 -1.10
CA LEU A 375 1.53 -9.24 -0.54
C LEU A 375 1.22 -9.18 0.95
N MET A 376 0.32 -10.05 1.40
CA MET A 376 0.16 -10.42 2.80
C MET A 376 0.21 -11.94 2.89
N GLU A 377 0.95 -12.48 3.85
CA GLU A 377 1.07 -13.94 4.02
C GLU A 377 -0.26 -14.59 4.41
N GLY A 378 -1.08 -13.89 5.20
CA GLY A 378 -2.46 -14.28 5.50
C GLY A 378 -3.34 -14.38 4.25
N THR A 379 -3.11 -13.55 3.22
CA THR A 379 -3.82 -13.68 1.93
C THR A 379 -3.56 -15.05 1.31
N LEU A 380 -2.30 -15.43 1.22
CA LEU A 380 -1.92 -16.72 0.65
C LEU A 380 -2.44 -17.87 1.53
N ARG A 381 -2.20 -17.81 2.84
CA ARG A 381 -2.51 -18.91 3.75
C ARG A 381 -4.01 -19.13 3.97
N ASP A 382 -4.74 -18.06 4.26
CA ASP A 382 -6.10 -18.14 4.81
C ASP A 382 -7.17 -17.87 3.76
N TYR A 383 -6.93 -16.92 2.85
CA TYR A 383 -7.89 -16.60 1.80
C TYR A 383 -7.73 -17.51 0.57
N MET A 384 -6.49 -17.83 0.19
CA MET A 384 -6.21 -18.64 -1.01
C MET A 384 -5.88 -20.10 -0.70
N ASN A 385 -5.71 -20.48 0.58
CA ASN A 385 -5.33 -21.83 1.00
C ASN A 385 -4.01 -22.35 0.38
N VAL A 386 -3.08 -21.45 0.06
CA VAL A 386 -1.75 -21.77 -0.48
C VAL A 386 -0.84 -22.24 0.65
N GLY A 387 -0.17 -23.36 0.43
CA GLY A 387 0.83 -23.90 1.36
C GLY A 387 2.21 -23.25 1.21
N PRO A 388 3.09 -23.39 2.21
CA PRO A 388 4.43 -22.77 2.19
C PRO A 388 5.32 -23.26 1.04
N GLU A 389 5.13 -24.49 0.55
CA GLU A 389 5.88 -25.03 -0.60
C GLU A 389 5.57 -24.28 -1.92
N GLN A 390 4.36 -23.73 -2.06
CA GLN A 390 3.90 -23.07 -3.29
C GLN A 390 3.89 -21.54 -3.16
N ALA A 391 4.06 -21.00 -1.96
CA ALA A 391 3.92 -19.57 -1.70
C ALA A 391 4.83 -18.72 -2.61
N MET A 392 6.06 -19.16 -2.86
CA MET A 392 7.00 -18.43 -3.71
C MET A 392 6.56 -18.32 -5.19
N GLU A 393 5.70 -19.21 -5.69
CA GLU A 393 5.12 -19.12 -7.04
C GLU A 393 4.24 -17.87 -7.19
N PHE A 394 3.62 -17.42 -6.10
CA PHE A 394 2.82 -16.19 -6.06
C PHE A 394 3.65 -14.95 -5.73
N ILE A 395 4.72 -15.12 -4.94
CA ILE A 395 5.54 -14.01 -4.45
C ILE A 395 6.50 -13.50 -5.52
N ARG A 396 7.23 -14.39 -6.21
CA ARG A 396 8.27 -13.99 -7.19
C ARG A 396 7.73 -13.09 -8.30
N PRO A 397 6.58 -13.38 -8.95
CA PRO A 397 6.05 -12.51 -9.99
C PRO A 397 5.75 -11.09 -9.50
N LEU A 398 5.31 -10.92 -8.25
CA LEU A 398 5.06 -9.60 -7.67
C LEU A 398 6.37 -8.84 -7.43
N VAL A 399 7.38 -9.52 -6.91
CA VAL A 399 8.72 -8.93 -6.72
C VAL A 399 9.32 -8.52 -8.06
N ASP A 400 9.22 -9.39 -9.06
CA ASP A 400 9.73 -9.16 -10.43
C ASP A 400 9.02 -7.98 -11.09
N GLU A 401 7.70 -7.88 -10.95
CA GLU A 401 6.93 -6.73 -11.43
C GLU A 401 7.46 -5.43 -10.84
N VAL A 402 7.64 -5.38 -9.52
CA VAL A 402 8.14 -4.17 -8.86
C VAL A 402 9.58 -3.85 -9.25
N LYS A 403 10.46 -4.85 -9.37
CA LYS A 403 11.84 -4.67 -9.86
C LYS A 403 11.85 -4.12 -11.29
N SER A 404 10.98 -4.63 -12.16
CA SER A 404 10.91 -4.20 -13.57
C SER A 404 10.54 -2.72 -13.74
N VAL A 405 9.86 -2.14 -12.75
CA VAL A 405 9.43 -0.74 -12.77
C VAL A 405 10.15 0.16 -11.74
N ASN A 406 11.21 -0.35 -11.10
CA ASN A 406 11.93 0.32 -10.00
C ASN A 406 11.02 0.88 -8.89
N GLY A 407 9.99 0.12 -8.52
CA GLY A 407 9.03 0.51 -7.49
C GLY A 407 9.46 0.14 -6.06
N CYS A 408 8.50 0.18 -5.13
CA CYS A 408 8.69 -0.21 -3.73
C CYS A 408 7.89 -1.48 -3.42
N PHE A 409 8.57 -2.61 -3.21
CA PHE A 409 7.89 -3.84 -2.85
C PHE A 409 7.61 -3.81 -1.35
N ILE A 410 6.33 -3.77 -0.96
CA ILE A 410 5.91 -3.79 0.44
C ILE A 410 5.16 -5.10 0.70
N SER A 411 5.64 -5.87 1.68
CA SER A 411 5.01 -7.10 2.14
C SER A 411 4.52 -6.97 3.58
N LEU A 412 3.31 -7.44 3.84
CA LEU A 412 2.69 -7.52 5.16
C LEU A 412 2.87 -8.92 5.73
N TRP A 413 3.38 -8.99 6.95
CA TRP A 413 3.50 -10.22 7.73
C TRP A 413 3.03 -9.97 9.16
N HIS A 414 2.80 -11.03 9.93
CA HIS A 414 2.45 -11.00 11.34
C HIS A 414 3.52 -11.71 12.14
N ASN A 415 3.80 -11.27 13.37
CA ASN A 415 4.77 -11.96 14.20
C ASN A 415 4.37 -13.43 14.44
N GLU A 416 3.07 -13.72 14.53
CA GLU A 416 2.57 -15.08 14.72
C GLU A 416 2.83 -16.02 13.52
N SER A 417 3.00 -15.50 12.30
CA SER A 417 3.27 -16.33 11.14
C SER A 417 4.70 -16.88 11.12
N MET A 418 5.57 -16.37 11.99
CA MET A 418 6.92 -16.89 12.24
C MET A 418 6.97 -17.95 13.35
N SER A 419 5.82 -18.42 13.84
CA SER A 419 5.75 -19.33 14.99
C SER A 419 6.17 -20.77 14.69
N GLU A 420 6.17 -21.19 13.41
CA GLU A 420 6.33 -22.60 13.01
C GLU A 420 5.31 -23.54 13.68
N GLU A 421 4.11 -23.03 13.97
CA GLU A 421 3.07 -23.79 14.66
C GLU A 421 1.73 -23.76 13.95
N LYS A 422 0.96 -24.84 14.12
CA LYS A 422 -0.40 -24.98 13.58
C LYS A 422 -0.42 -24.69 12.08
N ARG A 423 -1.13 -23.64 11.67
CA ARG A 423 -1.28 -23.24 10.27
C ARG A 423 -0.02 -22.59 9.68
N TRP A 424 0.94 -22.22 10.53
CA TRP A 424 2.14 -21.46 10.20
C TRP A 424 3.41 -22.31 10.08
N ILE A 425 3.31 -23.64 10.15
CA ILE A 425 4.43 -24.54 9.86
C ILE A 425 4.94 -24.28 8.43
N GLY A 426 6.25 -24.07 8.28
CA GLY A 426 6.97 -23.81 7.03
C GLY A 426 7.02 -22.34 6.59
N TRP A 427 6.34 -21.42 7.28
CA TRP A 427 6.24 -20.02 6.84
C TRP A 427 7.49 -19.19 7.15
N THR A 428 8.31 -19.57 8.13
CA THR A 428 9.62 -18.93 8.34
C THR A 428 10.55 -19.16 7.13
N ARG A 429 10.44 -20.32 6.47
CA ARG A 429 11.18 -20.60 5.23
C ARG A 429 10.72 -19.68 4.10
N VAL A 430 9.40 -19.55 3.90
CA VAL A 430 8.83 -18.63 2.90
C VAL A 430 9.31 -17.19 3.14
N TYR A 431 9.28 -16.75 4.40
CA TYR A 431 9.75 -15.41 4.74
C TYR A 431 11.23 -15.23 4.41
N SER A 432 12.06 -16.21 4.77
CA SER A 432 13.50 -16.19 4.49
C SER A 432 13.78 -16.15 2.98
N GLU A 433 13.09 -16.97 2.19
CA GLU A 433 13.20 -17.00 0.73
C GLU A 433 12.74 -15.68 0.10
N LEU A 434 11.67 -15.06 0.62
CA LEU A 434 11.26 -13.73 0.19
C LEU A 434 12.35 -12.69 0.48
N LEU A 435 12.90 -12.65 1.69
CA LEU A 435 13.93 -11.68 2.04
C LEU A 435 15.17 -11.83 1.14
N GLU A 436 15.59 -13.07 0.87
CA GLU A 436 16.70 -13.35 -0.05
C GLU A 436 16.41 -12.92 -1.49
N TYR A 437 15.19 -13.15 -1.97
CA TYR A 437 14.82 -12.83 -3.35
C TYR A 437 14.55 -11.33 -3.58
N ALA A 438 13.95 -10.65 -2.58
CA ALA A 438 13.51 -9.27 -2.66
C ALA A 438 14.52 -8.26 -2.10
N ALA A 439 15.55 -8.70 -1.37
CA ALA A 439 16.64 -7.80 -0.98
C ALA A 439 17.25 -7.11 -2.22
N PRO A 440 17.63 -5.82 -2.11
CA PRO A 440 18.23 -5.05 -3.20
C PRO A 440 19.53 -5.64 -3.76
#